data_AF-A0A0P0D1G4-F1
#
_entry.id   AF-A0A0P0D1G4-F1
#
_cell.length_a   1.000
_cell.length_b   1.000
_cell.length_c   1.000
_cell.angle_alpha   90.00
_cell.angle_beta   90.00
_cell.angle_gamma   90.00
#
_symmetry.space_group_name_H-M   'P 1'
#
loop_
_entity.id
_entity.type
_entity.pdbx_description
1 polymer ?
#
loop_
_entity_poly.entity_id
_entity_poly.type
_entity_poly.pdbx_seq_one_letter_code
_entity_poly.pdbx_strand_id
1 'polypeptide(L)' 'GRWEEETDPGVRGIDQLLANASQLGKGLGTKLVRALVELLFNDPEVTKIQTDPSPSNLRAIRCYEKAGFE' A
#
# COMPACT_ATOMS: atom_id res chain seq x y z
N GLY A 1 6.71 9.08 -2.30
CA GLY A 1 5.60 9.93 -2.76
C GLY A 1 5.73 11.35 -2.31
N ARG A 2 5.35 12.29 -3.18
CA ARG A 2 4.93 13.62 -2.77
C ARG A 2 3.70 13.98 -3.58
N TRP A 3 2.55 13.97 -2.91
CA TRP A 3 1.24 14.23 -3.51
C TRP A 3 0.86 15.67 -3.24
N GLU A 4 1.57 16.61 -3.87
CA GLU A 4 1.43 18.05 -3.59
C GLU A 4 0.04 18.60 -3.95
N GLU A 5 -0.67 17.92 -4.85
CA GLU A 5 -2.04 18.25 -5.27
C GLU A 5 -3.12 17.54 -4.43
N GLU A 6 -2.75 16.61 -3.54
CA GLU A 6 -3.73 15.96 -2.67
C GLU A 6 -4.16 16.93 -1.56
N THR A 7 -5.45 17.25 -1.52
CA THR A 7 -6.03 18.26 -0.62
C THR A 7 -7.05 17.67 0.35
N ASP A 8 -7.45 16.42 0.14
CA ASP A 8 -8.32 15.72 1.08
C ASP A 8 -7.52 15.31 2.33
N PRO A 9 -7.84 15.85 3.52
CA PRO A 9 -7.11 15.58 4.76
C PRO A 9 -7.29 14.13 5.24
N GLY A 10 -8.23 13.38 4.68
CA GLY A 10 -8.46 11.96 4.96
C GLY A 10 -7.54 11.01 4.20
N VAL A 11 -6.79 11.50 3.22
CA VAL A 11 -5.93 10.62 2.41
C VAL A 11 -4.71 10.17 3.20
N ARG A 12 -4.37 8.88 3.08
CA ARG A 12 -3.19 8.28 3.72
C ARG A 12 -2.29 7.62 2.67
N GLY A 13 -0.99 7.88 2.76
CA GLY A 13 0.02 7.19 1.95
C GLY A 13 0.55 5.95 2.68
N ILE A 14 0.85 4.87 1.93
CA ILE A 14 1.53 3.70 2.48
C ILE A 14 2.77 3.31 1.69
N ASP A 15 3.80 2.93 2.46
CA ASP A 15 5.03 2.29 2.00
C ASP A 15 5.35 1.13 2.94
N GLN A 16 5.75 -0.02 2.39
CA GLN A 16 6.12 -1.18 3.20
C GLN A 16 7.17 -2.06 2.52
N LEU A 17 7.94 -2.77 3.34
CA LEU A 17 8.91 -3.76 2.91
C LEU A 17 8.80 -5.06 3.73
N LEU A 18 9.21 -6.17 3.12
CA LEU A 18 9.49 -7.41 3.84
C LEU A 18 10.99 -7.49 4.07
N ALA A 19 11.40 -7.59 5.33
CA ALA A 19 12.82 -7.56 5.71
C ALA A 19 13.60 -8.78 5.17
N ASN A 20 12.98 -9.96 5.18
CA ASN A 20 13.66 -11.19 4.79
C ASN A 20 13.42 -11.52 3.32
N ALA A 21 14.49 -11.59 2.53
CA ALA A 21 14.43 -11.97 1.12
C ALA A 21 13.79 -13.37 0.91
N SER A 22 14.01 -14.30 1.84
CA SER A 22 13.44 -15.65 1.81
C SER A 22 11.91 -15.70 1.98
N GLN A 23 11.29 -14.60 2.38
CA GLN A 23 9.84 -14.46 2.56
C GLN A 23 9.16 -13.78 1.36
N LEU A 24 9.94 -13.26 0.41
CA LEU A 24 9.41 -12.66 -0.82
C LEU A 24 8.72 -13.72 -1.71
N GLY A 25 7.73 -13.28 -2.50
CA GLY A 25 7.02 -14.15 -3.45
C GLY A 25 6.04 -15.15 -2.82
N LYS A 26 5.93 -15.23 -1.49
CA LYS A 26 5.07 -16.18 -0.76
C LYS A 26 3.70 -15.62 -0.35
N GLY A 27 3.29 -14.50 -0.97
CA GLY A 27 2.01 -13.83 -0.66
C GLY A 27 1.98 -13.01 0.62
N LEU A 28 3.06 -13.00 1.42
CA LEU A 28 3.13 -12.22 2.68
C LEU A 28 2.98 -10.72 2.45
N GLY A 29 3.53 -10.16 1.37
CA GLY A 29 3.39 -8.75 1.05
C GLY A 29 1.93 -8.35 0.86
N THR A 30 1.15 -9.15 0.12
CA THR A 30 -0.28 -8.88 -0.09
C THR A 30 -1.07 -8.98 1.22
N LYS A 31 -0.74 -9.94 2.10
CA LYS A 31 -1.36 -10.04 3.43
C LYS A 31 -1.06 -8.82 4.29
N LEU A 32 0.19 -8.36 4.29
CA LEU A 32 0.62 -7.17 5.02
C LEU A 32 -0.12 -5.92 4.51
N VAL A 33 -0.17 -5.70 3.19
CA VAL A 33 -0.88 -4.55 2.62
C VAL A 33 -2.37 -4.56 3.00
N ARG A 34 -3.05 -5.72 2.92
CA ARG A 34 -4.46 -5.83 3.32
C ARG A 34 -4.67 -5.50 4.79
N ALA A 35 -3.82 -6.03 5.68
CA ALA A 35 -3.92 -5.73 7.11
C ALA A 35 -3.66 -4.25 7.40
N LEU A 36 -2.73 -3.61 6.69
CA LEU A 36 -2.48 -2.18 6.82
C LEU A 36 -3.66 -1.34 6.32
N VAL A 37 -4.26 -1.73 5.20
CA VAL A 37 -5.47 -1.10 4.64
C VAL A 37 -6.64 -1.19 5.61
N GLU A 38 -6.90 -2.38 6.15
CA GLU A 38 -7.95 -2.60 7.15
C GLU A 38 -7.71 -1.76 8.42
N LEU A 39 -6.46 -1.71 8.89
CA LEU A 39 -6.08 -0.89 10.04
C LEU A 39 -6.34 0.60 9.79
N LEU A 40 -5.97 1.11 8.61
CA LEU A 40 -6.14 2.53 8.29
C LEU A 40 -7.62 2.90 8.11
N PHE A 41 -8.42 2.05 7.46
CA PHE A 41 -9.85 2.31 7.30
C PHE A 41 -10.68 2.12 8.58
N ASN A 42 -10.10 1.62 9.68
CA ASN A 42 -10.76 1.68 10.99
C ASN A 42 -10.83 3.11 11.55
N ASP A 43 -10.00 4.04 11.05
CA ASP A 43 -10.16 5.46 11.32
C ASP A 43 -11.20 6.05 10.35
N PRO A 44 -12.35 6.54 10.84
CA PRO A 44 -13.42 7.07 9.98
C PRO A 44 -13.02 8.36 9.24
N GLU A 45 -11.92 9.01 9.61
CA GLU A 45 -11.39 10.14 8.86
C GLU A 45 -10.66 9.70 7.58
N VAL A 46 -10.32 8.42 7.44
CA VAL A 46 -9.59 7.93 6.26
C VAL A 46 -10.54 7.71 5.08
N THR A 47 -10.34 8.52 4.05
CA THR A 47 -11.18 8.53 2.84
C THR A 47 -10.58 7.71 1.70
N LYS A 48 -9.25 7.65 1.62
CA LYS A 48 -8.51 6.97 0.56
C LYS A 48 -7.12 6.56 1.05
N ILE A 49 -6.64 5.43 0.57
CA ILE A 49 -5.26 4.97 0.78
C ILE A 49 -4.57 4.95 -0.57
N GLN A 50 -3.38 5.56 -0.65
CA GLN A 50 -2.61 5.66 -1.90
C GLN A 50 -1.16 5.22 -1.69
N THR A 51 -0.50 4.87 -2.80
CA THR A 51 0.88 4.42 -2.81
C THR A 51 1.53 4.77 -4.14
N ASP A 52 2.85 4.95 -4.16
CA ASP A 52 3.62 5.27 -5.38
C ASP A 52 4.77 4.29 -5.58
N PRO A 53 4.49 3.01 -5.92
CA PRO A 53 5.56 2.10 -6.29
C PRO A 53 6.32 2.64 -7.50
N SER A 54 7.64 2.46 -7.49
CA SER A 54 8.45 2.73 -8.68
C SER A 54 7.89 1.97 -9.90
N PRO A 55 7.80 2.58 -11.09
CA PRO A 55 7.28 1.91 -12.30
C PRO A 55 8.05 0.63 -12.68
N SER A 56 9.32 0.53 -12.29
CA SER A 56 10.14 -0.66 -12.52
C SER A 56 9.93 -1.77 -11.47
N ASN A 57 9.24 -1.49 -10.37
CA ASN A 57 8.99 -2.43 -9.29
C ASN A 57 7.68 -3.22 -9.52
N LEU A 58 7.67 -4.02 -10.60
CA LEU A 58 6.52 -4.83 -11.01
C LEU A 58 6.00 -5.76 -9.90
N ARG A 59 6.89 -6.22 -9.02
CA ARG A 59 6.51 -7.05 -7.87
C ARG A 59 5.69 -6.27 -6.83
N ALA A 60 6.04 -5.00 -6.57
CA ALA A 60 5.27 -4.15 -5.67
C ALA A 60 3.93 -3.77 -6.32
N ILE A 61 3.92 -3.37 -7.59
CA ILE A 61 2.69 -3.07 -8.34
C ILE A 61 1.71 -4.26 -8.24
N ARG A 62 2.17 -5.47 -8.60
CA ARG A 62 1.32 -6.67 -8.51
C ARG A 62 0.92 -7.04 -7.07
N CYS A 63 1.70 -6.62 -6.07
CA CYS A 63 1.36 -6.80 -4.67
C CYS A 63 0.18 -5.91 -4.26
N TYR A 64 0.19 -4.64 -4.66
CA TYR A 64 -0.87 -3.66 -4.43
C TYR A 64 -2.14 -4.02 -5.21
N GLU A 65 -2.03 -4.38 -6.49
CA GLU A 65 -3.19 -4.83 -7.29
C GLU A 65 -3.93 -6.01 -6.62
N LYS A 66 -3.19 -7.03 -6.16
CA LYS A 66 -3.79 -8.17 -5.43
C LYS A 66 -4.41 -7.76 -4.09
N ALA A 67 -4.01 -6.63 -3.53
CA ALA A 67 -4.58 -6.08 -2.32
C ALA A 67 -5.80 -5.18 -2.59
N GLY A 68 -6.16 -4.93 -3.85
CA GLY A 68 -7.33 -4.15 -4.25
C GLY A 68 -7.04 -2.70 -4.66
N PHE A 69 -5.77 -2.34 -4.85
CA PHE A 69 -5.40 -1.05 -5.43
C PHE A 69 -5.54 -1.09 -6.96
N GLU A 70 -5.86 0.05 -7.55
CA GLU A 70 -6.01 0.26 -9.00
C GLU A 70 -4.97 1.25 -9.53
#